data_AF-A0A077LFW6-F1
#
_entry.id   AF-A0A077LFW6-F1
#
_cell.length_a   1.000
_cell.length_b   1.000
_cell.length_c   1.000
_cell.angle_alpha   90.00
_cell.angle_beta   90.00
_cell.angle_gamma   90.00
#
_symmetry.space_group_name_H-M   'P 1'
#
loop_
_entity.id
_entity.type
_entity.pdbx_description
1 polymer ?
#
loop_
_entity_poly.entity_id
_entity_poly.type
_entity_poly.pdbx_seq_one_letter_code
_entity_poly.pdbx_strand_id
1 'polypeptide(L)'
;MSTPHKTLILGCASTGAKFTPRNHYITGDQLLDSICTGATIHASEQAIVDEAIELYESGCRYYHYHARNPLTREQTTDNEIYQSVSRTIQRACKDTLLSFGASRNGREVQDNIKKFGEWERVSQCALPLHFGGAHFVTIQAAIELQVICDMERKLRKFDIEYLSSAQFSQDINSYTPSDRVVKATMETNSTSKGADYGSTSPLIQFQIYRNAIAARQQLGLFHEVEWVQLTRSYGMTRFAVEHPALRLGSSGQLNIILLFGFSSRLPFPQTYEEFCNIVDIAKSLEYDLANPNEIKRKVTITVGAAVMPQHAELHYQPVDVGPQKGTPMCALRRLATYAAQPDSKVDILRVGMEDTPYSVDNEGRVHMGDNLQLLHIALEQVTANGASIETAPESIIHRMGLDLVRTEYLATQRQTPLGDCGPTSLYQETVL
;
A
#
# COMPACT_ATOMS: atom_id res chain seq x y z
N MET A 1 13.50 -16.22 30.62
CA MET A 1 12.47 -15.30 30.09
C MET A 1 11.97 -15.92 28.80
N SER A 2 10.69 -16.30 28.72
CA SER A 2 10.13 -16.83 27.46
C SER A 2 10.21 -15.74 26.40
N THR A 3 10.81 -16.03 25.26
CA THR A 3 10.72 -15.15 24.09
C THR A 3 9.25 -14.86 23.80
N PRO A 4 8.82 -13.59 23.69
CA PRO A 4 7.43 -13.26 23.42
C PRO A 4 6.99 -13.93 22.11
N HIS A 5 5.81 -14.53 22.13
CA HIS A 5 5.22 -15.20 20.98
C HIS A 5 4.91 -14.16 19.88
N LYS A 6 5.43 -14.35 18.67
CA LYS A 6 5.14 -13.44 17.55
C LYS A 6 3.66 -13.54 17.18
N THR A 7 2.99 -12.40 17.04
CA THR A 7 1.67 -12.32 16.41
C THR A 7 1.70 -11.37 15.22
N LEU A 8 0.87 -11.64 14.21
CA LEU A 8 0.73 -10.86 12.97
C LEU A 8 -0.74 -10.52 12.73
N ILE A 9 -1.01 -9.33 12.19
CA ILE A 9 -2.32 -9.06 11.57
C ILE A 9 -2.31 -9.73 10.20
N LEU A 10 -3.32 -10.53 9.91
CA LEU A 10 -3.48 -11.12 8.59
C LEU A 10 -4.27 -10.16 7.70
N GLY A 11 -3.72 -9.88 6.52
CA GLY A 11 -4.31 -8.97 5.56
C GLY A 11 -4.56 -9.60 4.19
N CYS A 12 -5.61 -9.14 3.52
CA CYS A 12 -5.95 -9.53 2.16
C CYS A 12 -5.94 -8.32 1.22
N ALA A 13 -5.20 -8.38 0.12
CA ALA A 13 -5.28 -7.47 -1.02
C ALA A 13 -6.14 -8.12 -2.11
N SER A 14 -7.45 -7.84 -2.05
CA SER A 14 -8.46 -8.71 -2.68
C SER A 14 -8.49 -8.60 -4.20
N THR A 15 -8.51 -7.38 -4.75
CA THR A 15 -8.85 -7.16 -6.16
C THR A 15 -7.72 -6.56 -6.98
N GLY A 16 -7.01 -5.56 -6.47
CA GLY A 16 -5.89 -4.94 -7.17
C GLY A 16 -6.21 -4.21 -8.48
N ALA A 17 -5.14 -3.71 -9.07
CA ALA A 17 -5.11 -2.84 -10.24
C ALA A 17 -4.38 -3.45 -11.46
N LYS A 18 -3.54 -4.45 -11.22
CA LYS A 18 -2.59 -5.00 -12.20
C LYS A 18 -3.22 -6.03 -13.13
N PHE A 19 -3.99 -6.95 -12.55
CA PHE A 19 -4.57 -8.10 -13.21
C PHE A 19 -5.98 -7.75 -13.67
N THR A 20 -6.08 -7.21 -14.89
CA THR A 20 -7.34 -6.76 -15.50
C THR A 20 -7.39 -7.21 -16.96
N PRO A 21 -8.59 -7.36 -17.56
CA PRO A 21 -8.72 -7.83 -18.93
C PRO A 21 -7.93 -7.00 -19.96
N ARG A 22 -7.95 -5.67 -19.87
CA ARG A 22 -7.30 -4.78 -20.84
C ARG A 22 -5.82 -4.54 -20.60
N ASN A 23 -5.30 -4.94 -19.43
CA ASN A 23 -3.91 -4.79 -19.05
C ASN A 23 -2.99 -5.92 -19.53
N HIS A 24 -3.56 -6.98 -20.11
CA HIS A 24 -2.83 -8.15 -20.59
C HIS A 24 -3.00 -8.33 -22.11
N TYR A 25 -1.95 -8.80 -22.79
CA TYR A 25 -2.07 -9.31 -24.16
C TYR A 25 -2.11 -10.83 -24.11
N ILE A 26 -3.10 -11.43 -24.77
CA ILE A 26 -3.21 -12.89 -24.88
C ILE A 26 -1.95 -13.45 -25.52
N THR A 27 -1.30 -14.36 -24.81
CA THR A 27 -0.02 -14.97 -25.19
C THR A 27 -0.20 -16.34 -25.84
N GLY A 28 -1.36 -16.97 -25.64
CA GLY A 28 -1.65 -18.34 -26.07
C GLY A 28 -1.44 -19.38 -24.96
N ASP A 29 -0.81 -18.98 -23.85
CA ASP A 29 -0.80 -19.78 -22.62
C ASP A 29 -2.10 -19.53 -21.84
N GLN A 30 -3.01 -20.50 -21.90
CA GLN A 30 -4.35 -20.37 -21.31
C GLN A 30 -4.33 -20.10 -19.80
N LEU A 31 -3.37 -20.70 -19.07
CA LEU A 31 -3.26 -20.53 -17.63
C LEU A 31 -2.75 -19.13 -17.32
N LEU A 32 -1.62 -18.72 -17.91
CA LEU A 32 -1.05 -17.40 -17.68
C LEU A 32 -2.01 -16.29 -18.15
N ASP A 33 -2.70 -16.47 -19.26
CA ASP A 33 -3.67 -15.52 -19.77
C ASP A 33 -4.87 -15.36 -18.82
N SER A 34 -5.36 -16.46 -18.23
CA SER A 34 -6.43 -16.44 -17.23
C SER A 34 -6.02 -15.74 -15.93
N ILE A 35 -4.80 -16.03 -15.44
CA ILE A 35 -4.22 -15.36 -14.26
C ILE A 35 -4.06 -13.85 -14.56
N CYS A 36 -3.44 -13.51 -15.69
CA CYS A 36 -3.06 -12.13 -16.00
C CYS A 36 -4.25 -11.22 -16.31
N THR A 37 -5.36 -11.78 -16.80
CA THR A 37 -6.63 -11.06 -16.98
C THR A 37 -7.45 -10.92 -15.70
N GLY A 38 -7.04 -11.58 -14.61
CA GLY A 38 -7.75 -11.57 -13.34
C GLY A 38 -9.06 -12.37 -13.39
N ALA A 39 -9.07 -13.52 -14.08
CA ALA A 39 -10.30 -14.28 -14.33
C ALA A 39 -11.05 -14.68 -13.05
N THR A 40 -10.33 -14.97 -11.96
CA THR A 40 -10.88 -15.31 -10.63
C THR A 40 -11.19 -14.11 -9.75
N ILE A 41 -10.77 -12.89 -10.14
CA ILE A 41 -10.98 -11.68 -9.33
C ILE A 41 -12.44 -11.22 -9.46
N HIS A 42 -13.10 -11.12 -8.31
CA HIS A 42 -14.48 -10.66 -8.19
C HIS A 42 -14.61 -9.16 -8.53
N ALA A 43 -15.71 -8.81 -9.22
CA ALA A 43 -16.01 -7.43 -9.61
C ALA A 43 -17.42 -6.97 -9.21
N SER A 44 -18.32 -7.89 -8.85
CA SER A 44 -19.65 -7.53 -8.34
C SER A 44 -19.61 -7.29 -6.84
N GLU A 45 -20.41 -6.34 -6.35
CA GLU A 45 -20.49 -6.02 -4.92
C GLU A 45 -20.77 -7.26 -4.07
N GLN A 46 -21.78 -8.07 -4.44
CA GLN A 46 -22.17 -9.24 -3.67
C GLN A 46 -21.02 -10.24 -3.52
N ALA A 47 -20.34 -10.60 -4.60
CA ALA A 47 -19.24 -11.59 -4.55
C ALA A 47 -18.04 -11.06 -3.75
N ILE A 48 -17.75 -9.75 -3.84
CA ILE A 48 -16.68 -9.11 -3.06
C ILE A 48 -17.02 -9.12 -1.56
N VAL A 49 -18.28 -8.84 -1.21
CA VAL A 49 -18.73 -8.86 0.19
C VAL A 49 -18.72 -10.27 0.76
N ASP A 50 -19.22 -11.25 0.01
CA ASP A 50 -19.23 -12.65 0.45
C ASP A 50 -17.81 -13.15 0.70
N GLU A 51 -16.88 -12.89 -0.24
CA GLU A 51 -15.46 -13.21 -0.05
C GLU A 51 -14.87 -12.49 1.18
N ALA A 52 -15.18 -11.21 1.38
CA ALA A 52 -14.69 -10.45 2.54
C ALA A 52 -15.16 -11.04 3.88
N ILE A 53 -16.39 -11.56 3.94
CA ILE A 53 -16.95 -12.24 5.11
C ILE A 53 -16.19 -13.55 5.36
N GLU A 54 -15.98 -14.37 4.34
CA GLU A 54 -15.23 -15.62 4.46
C GLU A 54 -13.79 -15.37 4.93
N LEU A 55 -13.12 -14.37 4.35
CA LEU A 55 -11.77 -13.96 4.78
C LEU A 55 -11.76 -13.50 6.25
N TYR A 56 -12.77 -12.74 6.67
CA TYR A 56 -12.91 -12.27 8.05
C TYR A 56 -13.12 -13.42 9.04
N GLU A 57 -13.93 -14.41 8.68
CA GLU A 57 -14.14 -15.63 9.45
C GLU A 57 -12.86 -16.46 9.59
N SER A 58 -12.02 -16.48 8.54
CA SER A 58 -10.68 -17.07 8.56
C SER A 58 -9.60 -16.22 9.28
N GLY A 59 -9.99 -15.11 9.92
CA GLY A 59 -9.12 -14.30 10.77
C GLY A 59 -8.44 -13.12 10.07
N CYS A 60 -8.80 -12.79 8.82
CA CYS A 60 -8.35 -11.56 8.17
C CYS A 60 -8.90 -10.33 8.90
N ARG A 61 -8.05 -9.33 9.17
CA ARG A 61 -8.43 -8.08 9.84
C ARG A 61 -7.94 -6.83 9.14
N TYR A 62 -7.22 -6.98 8.03
CA TYR A 62 -6.78 -5.89 7.18
C TYR A 62 -7.20 -6.19 5.74
N TYR A 63 -8.11 -5.39 5.18
CA TYR A 63 -8.68 -5.64 3.86
C TYR A 63 -8.36 -4.49 2.92
N HIS A 64 -7.44 -4.74 2.00
CA HIS A 64 -7.03 -3.80 0.96
C HIS A 64 -7.80 -4.06 -0.33
N TYR A 65 -8.40 -3.01 -0.88
CA TYR A 65 -9.39 -3.09 -1.94
C TYR A 65 -9.20 -2.03 -3.02
N HIS A 66 -9.25 -2.45 -4.27
CA HIS A 66 -9.46 -1.59 -5.43
C HIS A 66 -10.85 -1.82 -6.00
N ALA A 67 -11.60 -0.74 -6.24
CA ALA A 67 -12.88 -0.86 -6.91
C ALA A 67 -12.69 -1.37 -8.35
N ARG A 68 -13.58 -2.29 -8.73
CA ARG A 68 -13.68 -2.83 -10.08
C ARG A 68 -15.01 -2.41 -10.68
N ASN A 69 -15.01 -1.99 -11.94
CA ASN A 69 -16.24 -1.78 -12.69
C ASN A 69 -16.91 -3.16 -12.89
N PRO A 70 -18.15 -3.39 -12.42
CA PRO A 70 -18.78 -4.70 -12.49
C PRO A 70 -19.02 -5.20 -13.92
N LEU A 71 -19.11 -4.29 -14.90
CA LEU A 71 -19.37 -4.61 -16.29
C LEU A 71 -18.10 -4.95 -17.05
N THR A 72 -17.06 -4.14 -16.90
CA THR A 72 -15.81 -4.26 -17.67
C THR A 72 -14.73 -5.04 -16.94
N ARG A 73 -14.87 -5.21 -15.62
CA ARG A 73 -13.90 -5.81 -14.69
C ARG A 73 -12.58 -5.06 -14.59
N GLU A 74 -12.50 -3.85 -15.15
CA GLU A 74 -11.36 -2.95 -15.01
C GLU A 74 -11.34 -2.28 -13.64
N GLN A 75 -10.17 -1.80 -13.22
CA GLN A 75 -10.09 -0.90 -12.08
C GLN A 75 -10.86 0.39 -12.39
N THR A 76 -11.60 0.90 -11.40
CA THR A 76 -12.32 2.16 -11.48
C THR A 76 -11.92 3.13 -10.35
N THR A 77 -12.17 4.42 -10.57
CA THR A 77 -12.06 5.50 -9.57
C THR A 77 -13.40 5.87 -8.94
N ASP A 78 -14.47 5.16 -9.33
CA ASP A 78 -15.83 5.48 -8.92
C ASP A 78 -16.05 5.27 -7.41
N ASN A 79 -16.22 6.38 -6.70
CA ASN A 79 -16.45 6.39 -5.27
C ASN A 79 -17.77 5.71 -4.87
N GLU A 80 -18.79 5.68 -5.71
CA GLU A 80 -20.06 5.01 -5.35
C GLU A 80 -19.84 3.51 -5.12
N ILE A 81 -18.98 2.88 -5.94
CA ILE A 81 -18.61 1.47 -5.79
C ILE A 81 -17.81 1.26 -4.50
N TYR A 82 -16.78 2.09 -4.25
CA TYR A 82 -16.03 2.03 -2.99
C TYR A 82 -16.95 2.16 -1.77
N GLN A 83 -17.85 3.14 -1.78
CA GLN A 83 -18.76 3.42 -0.67
C GLN A 83 -19.79 2.31 -0.46
N SER A 84 -20.32 1.72 -1.53
CA SER A 84 -21.28 0.61 -1.42
C SER A 84 -20.64 -0.60 -0.75
N VAL A 85 -19.54 -1.09 -1.33
CA VAL A 85 -18.78 -2.25 -0.82
C VAL A 85 -18.31 -2.01 0.62
N SER A 86 -17.69 -0.85 0.88
CA SER A 86 -17.17 -0.54 2.22
C SER A 86 -18.24 -0.49 3.29
N ARG A 87 -19.40 0.11 3.03
CA ARG A 87 -20.50 0.14 4.01
C ARG A 87 -20.99 -1.25 4.34
N THR A 88 -21.08 -2.13 3.34
CA THR A 88 -21.53 -3.50 3.54
C THR A 88 -20.48 -4.31 4.33
N ILE A 89 -19.20 -4.19 3.99
CA ILE A 89 -18.11 -4.84 4.74
C ILE A 89 -18.03 -4.32 6.17
N GLN A 90 -18.10 -3.01 6.42
CA GLN A 90 -18.07 -2.45 7.78
C GLN A 90 -19.22 -2.96 8.67
N ARG A 91 -20.38 -3.26 8.08
CA ARG A 91 -21.53 -3.84 8.81
C ARG A 91 -21.33 -5.31 9.14
N ALA A 92 -20.80 -6.08 8.20
CA ALA A 92 -20.61 -7.53 8.34
C ALA A 92 -19.33 -7.89 9.13
N CYS A 93 -18.25 -7.14 8.93
CA CYS A 93 -16.90 -7.39 9.43
C CYS A 93 -16.45 -6.21 10.32
N LYS A 94 -17.05 -6.08 11.51
CA LYS A 94 -16.97 -4.87 12.35
C LYS A 94 -15.56 -4.44 12.76
N ASP A 95 -14.63 -5.40 12.82
CA ASP A 95 -13.27 -5.17 13.33
C ASP A 95 -12.22 -5.12 12.20
N THR A 96 -12.66 -5.09 10.94
CA THR A 96 -11.76 -5.04 9.79
C THR A 96 -11.25 -3.63 9.51
N LEU A 97 -9.93 -3.50 9.40
CA LEU A 97 -9.28 -2.30 8.88
C LEU A 97 -9.35 -2.31 7.36
N LEU A 98 -10.22 -1.47 6.81
CA LEU A 98 -10.28 -1.19 5.38
C LEU A 98 -9.12 -0.31 4.92
N SER A 99 -8.49 -0.70 3.80
CA SER A 99 -7.55 0.09 3.02
C SER A 99 -8.03 0.18 1.57
N PHE A 100 -8.01 1.37 0.98
CA PHE A 100 -8.30 1.54 -0.45
C PHE A 100 -7.04 1.77 -1.26
N GLY A 101 -6.90 1.06 -2.36
CA GLY A 101 -5.86 1.31 -3.34
C GLY A 101 -6.23 2.46 -4.29
N ALA A 102 -5.26 3.30 -4.62
CA ALA A 102 -5.43 4.46 -5.50
C ALA A 102 -4.48 4.43 -6.71
N SER A 103 -4.19 3.23 -7.21
CA SER A 103 -3.27 3.04 -8.34
C SER A 103 -3.73 3.81 -9.58
N ARG A 104 -2.79 4.37 -10.34
CA ARG A 104 -3.03 5.02 -11.64
C ARG A 104 -3.15 4.02 -12.81
N ASN A 105 -3.06 2.73 -12.51
CA ASN A 105 -3.09 1.67 -13.50
C ASN A 105 -4.49 1.46 -14.09
N GLY A 106 -4.56 0.86 -15.26
CA GLY A 106 -5.82 0.49 -15.90
C GLY A 106 -6.39 1.58 -16.80
N ARG A 107 -7.06 1.14 -17.87
CA ARG A 107 -7.52 2.04 -18.92
C ARG A 107 -8.60 3.02 -18.45
N GLU A 108 -9.54 2.54 -17.62
CA GLU A 108 -10.63 3.37 -17.12
C GLU A 108 -10.14 4.46 -16.19
N VAL A 109 -9.20 4.13 -15.29
CA VAL A 109 -8.53 5.12 -14.43
C VAL A 109 -7.83 6.19 -15.28
N GLN A 110 -7.07 5.79 -16.31
CA GLN A 110 -6.42 6.75 -17.21
C GLN A 110 -7.42 7.64 -17.95
N ASP A 111 -8.56 7.10 -18.38
CA ASP A 111 -9.58 7.86 -19.09
C ASP A 111 -10.33 8.81 -18.14
N ASN A 112 -10.57 8.42 -16.89
CA ASN A 112 -11.12 9.28 -15.84
C ASN A 112 -10.16 10.42 -15.49
N ILE A 113 -8.86 10.15 -15.35
CA ILE A 113 -7.85 11.18 -15.10
C ILE A 113 -7.79 12.20 -16.24
N LYS A 114 -7.88 11.75 -17.51
CA LYS A 114 -7.93 12.69 -18.65
C LYS A 114 -9.15 13.60 -18.60
N LYS A 115 -10.27 13.09 -18.09
CA LYS A 115 -11.55 13.81 -18.05
C LYS A 115 -11.67 14.74 -16.85
N PHE A 116 -11.23 14.29 -15.67
CA PHE A 116 -11.50 14.93 -14.38
C PHE A 116 -10.24 15.40 -13.64
N GLY A 117 -9.06 15.07 -14.16
CA GLY A 117 -7.77 15.39 -13.54
C GLY A 117 -7.28 14.32 -12.57
N GLU A 118 -6.08 14.52 -12.04
CA GLU A 118 -5.37 13.53 -11.19
C GLU A 118 -6.02 13.34 -9.81
N TRP A 119 -6.81 14.30 -9.33
CA TRP A 119 -7.55 14.16 -8.07
C TRP A 119 -8.52 12.99 -8.11
N GLU A 120 -9.17 12.77 -9.26
CA GLU A 120 -10.18 11.72 -9.45
C GLU A 120 -9.67 10.34 -8.99
N ARG A 121 -8.41 10.03 -9.27
CA ARG A 121 -7.76 8.76 -8.90
C ARG A 121 -7.69 8.51 -7.39
N VAL A 122 -7.49 9.57 -6.61
CA VAL A 122 -7.24 9.51 -5.16
C VAL A 122 -8.35 10.13 -4.34
N SER A 123 -9.47 10.50 -4.98
CA SER A 123 -10.57 11.23 -4.37
C SER A 123 -11.19 10.49 -3.17
N GLN A 124 -11.07 9.16 -3.13
CA GLN A 124 -11.44 8.32 -2.00
C GLN A 124 -10.68 8.65 -0.69
N CYS A 125 -9.57 9.39 -0.75
CA CYS A 125 -8.90 9.94 0.43
C CYS A 125 -9.83 10.86 1.24
N ALA A 126 -10.75 11.55 0.59
CA ALA A 126 -11.68 12.49 1.21
C ALA A 126 -12.99 11.83 1.69
N LEU A 127 -13.11 10.50 1.63
CA LEU A 127 -14.29 9.78 2.12
C LEU A 127 -14.13 9.42 3.62
N PRO A 128 -15.01 9.90 4.51
CA PRO A 128 -15.01 9.46 5.90
C PRO A 128 -15.61 8.05 6.05
N LEU A 129 -15.23 7.34 7.11
CA LEU A 129 -15.68 5.97 7.37
C LEU A 129 -17.21 5.81 7.35
N HIS A 130 -17.94 6.73 8.01
CA HIS A 130 -19.40 6.68 8.10
C HIS A 130 -20.13 6.90 6.76
N PHE A 131 -19.44 7.47 5.75
CA PHE A 131 -19.95 7.56 4.37
C PHE A 131 -19.34 6.50 3.45
N GLY A 132 -18.80 5.40 3.98
CA GLY A 132 -18.22 4.32 3.18
C GLY A 132 -16.77 4.56 2.77
N GLY A 133 -16.03 5.38 3.50
CA GLY A 133 -14.58 5.50 3.36
C GLY A 133 -13.82 4.29 3.90
N ALA A 134 -12.49 4.43 4.00
CA ALA A 134 -11.57 3.42 4.54
C ALA A 134 -10.66 4.02 5.62
N HIS A 135 -10.06 3.16 6.45
CA HIS A 135 -9.10 3.57 7.48
C HIS A 135 -7.81 4.08 6.86
N PHE A 136 -7.39 3.43 5.76
CA PHE A 136 -6.24 3.78 4.97
C PHE A 136 -6.66 4.03 3.51
N VAL A 137 -5.91 4.89 2.84
CA VAL A 137 -5.88 4.97 1.39
C VAL A 137 -4.42 5.00 1.01
N THR A 138 -4.00 4.17 0.06
CA THR A 138 -2.62 4.17 -0.43
C THR A 138 -2.36 5.45 -1.23
N ILE A 139 -1.79 6.46 -0.57
CA ILE A 139 -1.66 7.82 -1.11
C ILE A 139 -0.42 7.94 -2.01
N GLN A 140 0.67 7.27 -1.62
CA GLN A 140 1.86 7.16 -2.45
C GLN A 140 1.79 5.83 -3.18
N ALA A 141 1.55 5.90 -4.48
CA ALA A 141 1.73 4.80 -5.40
C ALA A 141 2.94 5.07 -6.31
N ALA A 142 3.11 4.17 -7.27
CA ALA A 142 4.04 4.29 -8.39
C ALA A 142 4.14 5.70 -9.03
N ILE A 143 3.01 6.39 -9.25
CA ILE A 143 3.01 7.65 -10.00
C ILE A 143 3.64 8.82 -9.23
N GLU A 144 3.46 8.86 -7.91
CA GLU A 144 4.07 9.88 -7.04
C GLU A 144 5.60 9.85 -7.11
N LEU A 145 6.20 8.73 -7.54
CA LEU A 145 7.64 8.63 -7.79
C LEU A 145 8.12 9.58 -8.90
N GLN A 146 7.24 10.20 -9.68
CA GLN A 146 7.66 11.25 -10.60
C GLN A 146 8.29 12.45 -9.89
N VAL A 147 7.82 12.78 -8.67
CA VAL A 147 8.42 13.82 -7.84
C VAL A 147 9.85 13.45 -7.51
N ILE A 148 10.07 12.21 -7.08
CA ILE A 148 11.40 11.77 -6.67
C ILE A 148 12.34 11.53 -7.85
N CYS A 149 11.82 11.10 -8.99
CA CYS A 149 12.59 11.00 -10.23
C CYS A 149 13.01 12.39 -10.75
N ASP A 150 12.20 13.43 -10.54
CA ASP A 150 12.57 14.81 -10.90
C ASP A 150 13.67 15.35 -10.00
N MET A 151 13.57 15.07 -8.70
CA MET A 151 14.61 15.37 -7.74
C MET A 151 15.91 14.61 -8.06
N GLU A 152 15.85 13.31 -8.33
CA GLU A 152 17.00 12.47 -8.74
C GLU A 152 17.71 12.99 -10.01
N ARG A 153 17.00 13.64 -10.94
CA ARG A 153 17.63 14.28 -12.11
C ARG A 153 18.34 15.58 -11.76
N LYS A 154 17.82 16.33 -10.79
CA LYS A 154 18.36 17.63 -10.35
C LYS A 154 19.54 17.45 -9.39
N LEU A 155 19.53 16.37 -8.62
CA LEU A 155 20.50 16.08 -7.57
C LEU A 155 21.45 14.96 -8.03
N ARG A 156 22.76 15.09 -7.80
CA ARG A 156 23.77 14.21 -8.40
C ARG A 156 23.93 12.84 -7.72
N LYS A 157 23.42 12.65 -6.49
CA LYS A 157 23.49 11.41 -5.71
C LYS A 157 22.11 11.11 -5.11
N PHE A 158 21.63 9.87 -5.24
CA PHE A 158 20.29 9.48 -4.80
C PHE A 158 20.29 8.05 -4.22
N ASP A 159 20.90 7.88 -3.05
CA ASP A 159 20.96 6.63 -2.29
C ASP A 159 20.41 6.79 -0.86
N ILE A 160 20.22 5.68 -0.14
CA ILE A 160 19.63 5.69 1.21
C ILE A 160 20.45 6.54 2.20
N GLU A 161 21.78 6.53 2.09
CA GLU A 161 22.68 7.33 2.93
C GLU A 161 22.40 8.83 2.72
N TYR A 162 22.41 9.29 1.48
CA TYR A 162 22.10 10.67 1.15
C TYR A 162 20.69 11.05 1.62
N LEU A 163 19.68 10.22 1.34
CA LEU A 163 18.28 10.47 1.71
C LEU A 163 18.06 10.52 3.23
N SER A 164 18.99 9.97 4.01
CA SER A 164 18.95 9.98 5.47
C SER A 164 19.84 11.07 6.07
N SER A 165 20.37 11.99 5.26
CA SER A 165 21.34 13.00 5.68
C SER A 165 20.73 14.38 5.90
N ALA A 166 21.42 15.23 6.67
CA ALA A 166 21.08 16.63 6.81
C ALA A 166 21.11 17.40 5.46
N GLN A 167 21.96 16.97 4.51
CA GLN A 167 22.02 17.57 3.18
C GLN A 167 20.69 17.38 2.44
N PHE A 168 20.09 16.19 2.52
CA PHE A 168 18.78 15.96 1.91
C PHE A 168 17.72 16.88 2.50
N SER A 169 17.70 17.08 3.82
CA SER A 169 16.79 18.04 4.47
C SER A 169 16.93 19.47 3.92
N GLN A 170 18.16 19.92 3.65
CA GLN A 170 18.41 21.22 3.01
C GLN A 170 17.88 21.26 1.58
N ASP A 171 18.16 20.22 0.79
CA ASP A 171 17.77 20.14 -0.61
C ASP A 171 16.24 20.10 -0.77
N ILE A 172 15.52 19.38 0.11
CA ILE A 172 14.04 19.35 0.16
C ILE A 172 13.45 20.75 0.25
N ASN A 173 14.00 21.61 1.13
CA ASN A 173 13.46 22.95 1.35
C ASN A 173 13.65 23.89 0.15
N SER A 174 14.62 23.59 -0.72
CA SER A 174 14.88 24.36 -1.94
C SER A 174 14.23 23.76 -3.20
N TYR A 175 13.75 22.51 -3.11
CA TYR A 175 13.22 21.79 -4.25
C TYR A 175 11.88 22.37 -4.72
N THR A 176 11.84 22.71 -6.01
CA THR A 176 10.59 23.05 -6.70
C THR A 176 10.28 21.97 -7.74
N PRO A 177 9.13 21.29 -7.67
CA PRO A 177 8.72 20.30 -8.66
C PRO A 177 8.61 20.89 -10.07
N SER A 178 9.06 20.15 -11.07
CA SER A 178 8.89 20.54 -12.48
C SER A 178 7.43 20.49 -12.93
N ASP A 179 7.01 21.44 -13.77
CA ASP A 179 5.72 21.46 -14.46
C ASP A 179 5.72 20.63 -15.76
N ARG A 180 6.90 20.18 -16.19
CA ARG A 180 7.06 19.37 -17.40
C ARG A 180 6.34 18.03 -17.24
N VAL A 181 5.41 17.78 -18.16
CA VAL A 181 4.76 16.47 -18.28
C VAL A 181 5.79 15.43 -18.70
N VAL A 182 5.93 14.40 -17.88
CA VAL A 182 6.81 13.26 -18.14
C VAL A 182 6.02 11.97 -17.98
N LYS A 183 6.41 10.95 -18.74
CA LYS A 183 5.94 9.59 -18.50
C LYS A 183 6.68 9.04 -17.28
N ALA A 184 5.97 8.43 -16.34
CA ALA A 184 6.63 7.67 -15.29
C ALA A 184 7.25 6.41 -15.93
N THR A 185 8.58 6.39 -16.10
CA THR A 185 9.30 5.18 -16.49
C THR A 185 9.62 4.41 -15.21
N MET A 186 8.74 3.47 -14.87
CA MET A 186 8.99 2.55 -13.78
C MET A 186 9.38 1.19 -14.32
N GLU A 187 10.57 0.75 -13.95
CA GLU A 187 10.96 -0.66 -14.08
C GLU A 187 10.10 -1.44 -13.08
N THR A 188 9.10 -2.17 -13.56
CA THR A 188 8.17 -2.96 -12.73
C THR A 188 7.90 -4.30 -13.39
N ASN A 189 7.78 -5.34 -12.59
CA ASN A 189 7.30 -6.66 -13.00
C ASN A 189 5.77 -6.61 -13.07
N SER A 190 5.23 -6.63 -14.30
CA SER A 190 3.80 -6.49 -14.53
C SER A 190 3.33 -7.22 -15.79
N THR A 191 2.00 -7.37 -15.91
CA THR A 191 1.32 -7.70 -17.17
C THR A 191 1.67 -6.68 -18.26
N SER A 192 1.43 -7.03 -19.52
CA SER A 192 1.98 -6.30 -20.68
C SER A 192 1.70 -4.80 -20.71
N LYS A 193 0.62 -4.33 -20.11
CA LYS A 193 0.31 -2.89 -19.96
C LYS A 193 0.20 -2.44 -18.50
N GLY A 194 0.32 -3.34 -17.54
CA GLY A 194 0.21 -3.01 -16.12
C GLY A 194 1.43 -2.23 -15.57
N ALA A 195 2.41 -1.86 -16.40
CA ALA A 195 3.45 -0.89 -16.04
C ALA A 195 3.14 0.54 -16.52
N ASP A 196 2.02 0.75 -17.24
CA ASP A 196 1.69 2.06 -17.81
C ASP A 196 0.92 2.94 -16.83
N TYR A 197 1.68 3.70 -16.04
CA TYR A 197 1.15 4.73 -15.17
C TYR A 197 0.97 6.07 -15.89
N GLY A 198 1.01 6.10 -17.23
CA GLY A 198 0.80 7.28 -18.09
C GLY A 198 1.70 8.49 -17.80
N SER A 199 1.25 9.67 -18.24
CA SER A 199 2.03 10.91 -18.18
C SER A 199 1.32 12.00 -17.39
N THR A 200 2.09 12.72 -16.59
CA THR A 200 1.66 13.86 -15.75
C THR A 200 2.92 14.62 -15.31
N SER A 201 2.78 15.77 -14.65
CA SER A 201 3.95 16.53 -14.19
C SER A 201 4.23 16.29 -12.70
N PRO A 202 5.51 16.31 -12.28
CA PRO A 202 5.89 16.26 -10.86
C PRO A 202 5.15 17.30 -10.01
N LEU A 203 4.91 18.51 -10.54
CA LEU A 203 4.15 19.55 -9.86
C LEU A 203 2.70 19.14 -9.55
N ILE A 204 1.99 18.58 -10.53
CA ILE A 204 0.61 18.11 -10.31
C ILE A 204 0.60 16.95 -9.30
N GLN A 205 1.52 16.00 -9.43
CA GLN A 205 1.60 14.88 -8.47
C GLN A 205 1.89 15.37 -7.05
N PHE A 206 2.80 16.34 -6.89
CA PHE A 206 3.05 16.96 -5.60
C PHE A 206 1.79 17.62 -5.02
N GLN A 207 1.05 18.38 -5.83
CA GLN A 207 -0.18 19.05 -5.38
C GLN A 207 -1.27 18.05 -4.99
N ILE A 208 -1.50 17.02 -5.79
CA ILE A 208 -2.49 15.97 -5.51
C ILE A 208 -2.12 15.19 -4.25
N TYR A 209 -0.84 14.82 -4.12
CA TYR A 209 -0.34 14.11 -2.95
C TYR A 209 -0.50 14.95 -1.67
N ARG A 210 -0.20 16.25 -1.74
CA ARG A 210 -0.47 17.20 -0.65
C ARG A 210 -1.95 17.24 -0.27
N ASN A 211 -2.83 17.38 -1.27
CA ASN A 211 -4.26 17.49 -1.03
C ASN A 211 -4.82 16.20 -0.42
N ALA A 212 -4.32 15.04 -0.86
CA ALA A 212 -4.74 13.75 -0.34
C ALA A 212 -4.31 13.57 1.13
N ILE A 213 -3.07 13.92 1.48
CA ILE A 213 -2.60 13.94 2.89
C ILE A 213 -3.48 14.89 3.73
N ALA A 214 -3.72 16.11 3.25
CA ALA A 214 -4.54 17.09 3.96
C ALA A 214 -5.99 16.59 4.17
N ALA A 215 -6.58 15.92 3.17
CA ALA A 215 -7.90 15.33 3.30
C ALA A 215 -7.94 14.23 4.38
N ARG A 216 -6.94 13.35 4.44
CA ARG A 216 -6.84 12.33 5.51
C ARG A 216 -6.72 12.97 6.90
N GLN A 217 -5.88 14.00 7.03
CA GLN A 217 -5.71 14.76 8.26
C GLN A 217 -7.03 15.40 8.72
N GLN A 218 -7.79 16.04 7.82
CA GLN A 218 -9.10 16.62 8.15
C GLN A 218 -10.09 15.58 8.68
N LEU A 219 -10.03 14.36 8.15
CA LEU A 219 -10.87 13.25 8.59
C LEU A 219 -10.37 12.59 9.88
N GLY A 220 -9.17 12.93 10.38
CA GLY A 220 -8.53 12.23 11.49
C GLY A 220 -8.20 10.77 11.15
N LEU A 221 -7.96 10.50 9.86
CA LEU A 221 -7.68 9.16 9.35
C LEU A 221 -6.21 9.00 8.96
N PHE A 222 -5.81 7.74 8.79
CA PHE A 222 -4.42 7.35 8.68
C PHE A 222 -3.86 7.50 7.26
N HIS A 223 -2.54 7.56 7.21
CA HIS A 223 -1.79 7.59 5.96
C HIS A 223 -1.21 6.22 5.64
N GLU A 224 -1.20 5.90 4.37
CA GLU A 224 -0.56 4.70 3.87
C GLU A 224 0.21 5.00 2.59
N VAL A 225 1.39 4.38 2.49
CA VAL A 225 2.26 4.47 1.32
C VAL A 225 2.68 3.09 0.88
N GLU A 226 2.82 2.93 -0.43
CA GLU A 226 3.28 1.67 -1.04
C GLU A 226 4.68 1.84 -1.61
N TRP A 227 5.55 0.90 -1.27
CA TRP A 227 6.92 0.83 -1.74
C TRP A 227 7.05 -0.27 -2.77
N VAL A 228 7.47 0.16 -3.96
CA VAL A 228 7.63 -0.70 -5.14
C VAL A 228 9.02 -0.60 -5.75
N GLN A 229 9.82 0.40 -5.33
CA GLN A 229 11.22 0.61 -5.70
C GLN A 229 11.95 1.17 -4.48
N LEU A 230 12.86 0.42 -3.84
CA LEU A 230 13.36 0.72 -2.48
C LEU A 230 13.81 2.17 -2.31
N THR A 231 14.86 2.58 -3.01
CA THR A 231 15.47 3.91 -2.84
C THR A 231 14.53 5.05 -3.18
N ARG A 232 13.74 4.91 -4.27
CA ARG A 232 12.81 5.95 -4.71
C ARG A 232 11.59 6.05 -3.80
N SER A 233 11.06 4.93 -3.34
CA SER A 233 9.91 4.90 -2.43
C SER A 233 10.31 5.44 -1.06
N TYR A 234 11.48 5.04 -0.54
CA TYR A 234 12.06 5.63 0.66
C TYR A 234 12.26 7.14 0.50
N GLY A 235 12.89 7.58 -0.60
CA GLY A 235 13.13 8.99 -0.88
C GLY A 235 11.85 9.81 -0.97
N MET A 236 10.82 9.28 -1.63
CA MET A 236 9.51 9.94 -1.73
C MET A 236 8.83 10.02 -0.35
N THR A 237 8.84 8.94 0.43
CA THR A 237 8.23 8.92 1.76
C THR A 237 8.99 9.84 2.73
N ARG A 238 10.33 9.84 2.70
CA ARG A 238 11.16 10.76 3.48
C ARG A 238 10.91 12.21 3.06
N PHE A 239 10.87 12.50 1.77
CA PHE A 239 10.48 13.82 1.26
C PHE A 239 9.13 14.24 1.82
N ALA A 240 8.13 13.36 1.79
CA ALA A 240 6.78 13.64 2.28
C ALA A 240 6.70 13.90 3.79
N VAL A 241 7.47 13.14 4.57
CA VAL A 241 7.58 13.27 6.02
C VAL A 241 8.20 14.61 6.40
N GLU A 242 9.34 14.96 5.78
CA GLU A 242 10.15 16.12 6.15
C GLU A 242 9.61 17.42 5.56
N HIS A 243 9.00 17.38 4.37
CA HIS A 243 8.59 18.56 3.63
C HIS A 243 7.49 19.34 4.39
N PRO A 244 7.69 20.65 4.68
CA PRO A 244 6.78 21.43 5.53
C PRO A 244 5.32 21.47 5.08
N ALA A 245 5.09 21.42 3.76
CA ALA A 245 3.74 21.46 3.19
C ALA A 245 3.04 20.08 3.11
N LEU A 246 3.74 18.97 3.34
CA LEU A 246 3.17 17.62 3.25
C LEU A 246 2.94 17.03 4.64
N ARG A 247 4.01 16.88 5.43
CA ARG A 247 3.96 16.33 6.78
C ARG A 247 3.25 14.97 6.85
N LEU A 248 3.63 14.05 5.97
CA LEU A 248 3.10 12.69 5.96
C LEU A 248 3.30 12.02 7.34
N GLY A 249 2.26 11.37 7.85
CA GLY A 249 2.32 10.69 9.15
C GLY A 249 2.32 11.64 10.36
N SER A 250 2.02 12.93 10.17
CA SER A 250 1.89 13.92 11.25
C SER A 250 0.76 13.64 12.24
N SER A 251 -0.19 12.79 11.87
CA SER A 251 -1.21 12.27 12.79
C SER A 251 -0.62 11.30 13.83
N GLY A 252 0.69 11.02 13.81
CA GLY A 252 1.35 10.12 14.75
C GLY A 252 1.43 8.67 14.27
N GLN A 253 0.93 8.37 13.06
CA GLN A 253 0.94 7.02 12.49
C GLN A 253 1.14 7.06 10.97
N LEU A 254 1.91 6.09 10.47
CA LEU A 254 2.10 5.85 9.03
C LEU A 254 2.16 4.35 8.77
N ASN A 255 1.31 3.83 7.87
CA ASN A 255 1.46 2.45 7.36
C ASN A 255 2.35 2.44 6.11
N ILE A 256 3.35 1.58 6.07
CA ILE A 256 4.21 1.37 4.89
C ILE A 256 4.00 -0.06 4.38
N ILE A 257 3.55 -0.19 3.14
CA ILE A 257 3.42 -1.46 2.43
C ILE A 257 4.69 -1.71 1.63
N LEU A 258 5.38 -2.82 1.90
CA LEU A 258 6.54 -3.29 1.15
C LEU A 258 6.12 -4.40 0.18
N LEU A 259 6.13 -4.11 -1.13
CA LEU A 259 5.77 -5.09 -2.17
C LEU A 259 7.01 -5.73 -2.79
N PHE A 260 7.47 -6.80 -2.17
CA PHE A 260 8.66 -7.53 -2.58
C PHE A 260 8.46 -8.24 -3.92
N GLY A 261 9.39 -8.05 -4.85
CA GLY A 261 9.33 -8.65 -6.19
C GLY A 261 8.53 -7.83 -7.20
N PHE A 262 7.96 -6.69 -6.79
CA PHE A 262 7.23 -5.80 -7.69
C PHE A 262 8.13 -5.19 -8.77
N SER A 263 9.42 -4.97 -8.48
CA SER A 263 10.40 -4.46 -9.45
C SER A 263 11.79 -5.03 -9.21
N SER A 264 12.67 -4.86 -10.19
CA SER A 264 14.11 -5.08 -10.03
C SER A 264 14.75 -4.15 -8.98
N ARG A 265 14.11 -3.02 -8.68
CA ARG A 265 14.57 -2.03 -7.69
C ARG A 265 13.99 -2.23 -6.28
N LEU A 266 13.08 -3.20 -6.13
CA LEU A 266 12.65 -3.79 -4.86
C LEU A 266 12.40 -5.29 -5.13
N PRO A 267 13.49 -6.06 -5.36
CA PRO A 267 13.37 -7.47 -5.69
C PRO A 267 12.78 -8.24 -4.50
N PHE A 268 12.36 -9.48 -4.76
CA PHE A 268 12.05 -10.39 -3.67
C PHE A 268 13.36 -10.72 -2.92
N PRO A 269 13.42 -10.60 -1.58
CA PRO A 269 14.66 -10.77 -0.83
C PRO A 269 15.16 -12.21 -0.96
N GLN A 270 16.47 -12.38 -1.17
CA GLN A 270 17.09 -13.69 -1.27
C GLN A 270 17.30 -14.33 0.09
N THR A 271 17.49 -13.51 1.12
CA THR A 271 17.73 -13.92 2.50
C THR A 271 16.83 -13.19 3.50
N TYR A 272 16.68 -13.76 4.69
CA TYR A 272 15.98 -13.11 5.80
C TYR A 272 16.67 -11.81 6.26
N GLU A 273 18.00 -11.75 6.18
CA GLU A 273 18.77 -10.56 6.51
C GLU A 273 18.45 -9.40 5.56
N GLU A 274 18.42 -9.65 4.25
CA GLU A 274 18.01 -8.64 3.25
C GLU A 274 16.59 -8.13 3.50
N PHE A 275 15.67 -9.04 3.84
CA PHE A 275 14.30 -8.69 4.21
C PHE A 275 14.28 -7.76 5.43
N CYS A 276 14.96 -8.11 6.52
CA CYS A 276 15.02 -7.28 7.74
C CYS A 276 15.67 -5.92 7.49
N ASN A 277 16.73 -5.86 6.68
CA ASN A 277 17.38 -4.60 6.32
C ASN A 277 16.40 -3.63 5.63
N ILE A 278 15.54 -4.13 4.74
CA ILE A 278 14.53 -3.31 4.06
C ILE A 278 13.43 -2.87 5.04
N VAL A 279 13.00 -3.76 5.94
CA VAL A 279 12.04 -3.41 7.00
C VAL A 279 12.62 -2.33 7.93
N ASP A 280 13.90 -2.41 8.26
CA ASP A 280 14.59 -1.44 9.11
C ASP A 280 14.73 -0.07 8.45
N ILE A 281 14.99 -0.03 7.13
CA ILE A 281 14.94 1.22 6.35
C ILE A 281 13.55 1.85 6.47
N ALA A 282 12.47 1.08 6.36
CA ALA A 282 11.11 1.59 6.53
C ALA A 282 10.84 2.08 7.96
N LYS A 283 11.24 1.32 8.99
CA LYS A 283 11.10 1.72 10.41
C LYS A 283 11.93 2.97 10.75
N SER A 284 12.99 3.29 10.02
CA SER A 284 13.74 4.54 10.23
C SER A 284 12.90 5.83 10.01
N LEU A 285 11.73 5.72 9.38
CA LEU A 285 10.78 6.84 9.17
C LEU A 285 9.93 7.18 10.40
N GLU A 286 10.08 6.43 11.50
CA GLU A 286 9.54 6.80 12.81
C GLU A 286 10.16 8.11 13.33
N TYR A 287 11.37 8.42 12.88
CA TYR A 287 12.16 9.57 13.31
C TYR A 287 12.23 10.62 12.21
N ASP A 288 12.27 11.89 12.61
CA ASP A 288 12.61 13.00 11.71
C ASP A 288 14.13 13.16 11.62
N LEU A 289 14.63 13.62 10.47
CA LEU A 289 16.07 13.88 10.28
C LEU A 289 16.63 14.86 11.31
N ALA A 290 15.83 15.87 11.70
CA ALA A 290 16.23 16.85 12.71
C ALA A 290 16.25 16.30 14.14
N ASN A 291 15.51 15.22 14.41
CA ASN A 291 15.33 14.65 15.76
C ASN A 291 15.45 13.11 15.72
N PRO A 292 16.65 12.56 15.45
CA PRO A 292 16.83 11.13 15.20
C PRO A 292 16.62 10.24 16.44
N ASN A 293 16.56 10.83 17.64
CA ASN A 293 16.43 10.08 18.90
C ASN A 293 15.00 10.11 19.47
N GLU A 294 14.05 10.75 18.79
CA GLU A 294 12.68 10.89 19.25
C GLU A 294 11.72 10.31 18.22
N ILE A 295 10.92 9.31 18.62
CA ILE A 295 9.87 8.76 17.77
C ILE A 295 8.80 9.82 17.58
N LYS A 296 8.64 10.28 16.33
CA LYS A 296 7.64 11.28 15.92
C LYS A 296 6.34 10.67 15.43
N ARG A 297 6.40 9.43 14.97
CA ARG A 297 5.25 8.66 14.48
C ARG A 297 5.51 7.17 14.63
N LYS A 298 4.45 6.40 14.84
CA LYS A 298 4.51 4.95 14.75
C LYS A 298 4.47 4.52 13.29
N VAL A 299 5.49 3.81 12.82
CA VAL A 299 5.48 3.21 11.48
C VAL A 299 5.01 1.77 11.61
N THR A 300 3.90 1.41 10.98
CA THR A 300 3.47 0.02 10.86
C THR A 300 3.95 -0.56 9.54
N ILE A 301 4.40 -1.81 9.56
CA ILE A 301 4.95 -2.47 8.38
C ILE A 301 3.98 -3.54 7.89
N THR A 302 3.51 -3.35 6.66
CA THR A 302 2.76 -4.33 5.89
C THR A 302 3.69 -4.92 4.84
N VAL A 303 3.71 -6.24 4.67
CA VAL A 303 4.53 -6.89 3.63
C VAL A 303 3.65 -7.72 2.70
N GLY A 304 3.92 -7.65 1.39
CA GLY A 304 3.26 -8.46 0.36
C GLY A 304 4.27 -8.99 -0.66
N ALA A 305 3.97 -10.13 -1.27
CA ALA A 305 4.80 -10.75 -2.30
C ALA A 305 4.18 -10.46 -3.67
N ALA A 306 4.73 -9.53 -4.45
CA ALA A 306 4.18 -9.10 -5.74
C ALA A 306 4.93 -9.73 -6.92
N VAL A 307 5.11 -11.05 -6.88
CA VAL A 307 5.84 -11.83 -7.89
C VAL A 307 4.89 -12.21 -9.03
N MET A 308 5.28 -11.93 -10.27
CA MET A 308 4.51 -12.32 -11.46
C MET A 308 4.50 -13.85 -11.65
N PRO A 309 3.42 -14.46 -12.17
CA PRO A 309 3.34 -15.91 -12.36
C PRO A 309 4.46 -16.45 -13.27
N GLN A 310 4.91 -15.66 -14.26
CA GLN A 310 6.04 -16.01 -15.13
C GLN A 310 7.37 -16.16 -14.38
N HIS A 311 7.49 -15.56 -13.19
CA HIS A 311 8.68 -15.62 -12.36
C HIS A 311 8.53 -16.58 -11.18
N ALA A 312 7.36 -17.21 -11.00
CA ALA A 312 7.05 -18.02 -9.83
C ALA A 312 8.06 -19.17 -9.61
N GLU A 313 8.44 -19.86 -10.70
CA GLU A 313 9.43 -20.95 -10.67
C GLU A 313 10.81 -20.47 -10.20
N LEU A 314 11.26 -19.29 -10.67
CA LEU A 314 12.54 -18.69 -10.24
C LEU A 314 12.58 -18.37 -8.75
N HIS A 315 11.40 -18.15 -8.15
CA HIS A 315 11.25 -17.84 -6.72
C HIS A 315 10.91 -19.07 -5.88
N TYR A 316 10.81 -20.26 -6.46
CA TYR A 316 10.70 -21.52 -5.73
C TYR A 316 12.07 -21.94 -5.20
N GLN A 317 12.42 -21.42 -4.02
CA GLN A 317 13.78 -21.51 -3.48
C GLN A 317 13.75 -21.91 -2.00
N PRO A 318 14.85 -22.47 -1.46
CA PRO A 318 14.97 -22.78 -0.05
C PRO A 318 14.78 -21.53 0.84
N VAL A 319 14.03 -21.65 1.92
CA VAL A 319 14.01 -20.64 2.98
C VAL A 319 15.25 -20.75 3.88
N ASP A 320 15.80 -19.63 4.34
CA ASP A 320 17.09 -19.57 5.05
C ASP A 320 16.96 -19.37 6.57
N VAL A 321 15.72 -19.24 7.08
CA VAL A 321 15.37 -18.99 8.48
C VAL A 321 14.19 -19.85 8.93
N GLY A 322 13.99 -19.94 10.25
CA GLY A 322 12.85 -20.62 10.87
C GLY A 322 12.98 -22.15 10.92
N PRO A 323 11.97 -22.85 11.47
CA PRO A 323 11.98 -24.30 11.65
C PRO A 323 12.08 -25.10 10.35
N GLN A 324 11.69 -24.50 9.22
CA GLN A 324 11.69 -25.14 7.90
C GLN A 324 12.88 -24.68 7.03
N LYS A 325 13.94 -24.17 7.66
CA LYS A 325 15.17 -23.79 6.96
C LYS A 325 15.67 -24.90 6.03
N GLY A 326 15.97 -24.55 4.79
CA GLY A 326 16.40 -25.45 3.72
C GLY A 326 15.26 -26.03 2.89
N THR A 327 14.00 -25.90 3.32
CA THR A 327 12.84 -26.36 2.54
C THR A 327 12.55 -25.40 1.38
N PRO A 328 12.45 -25.90 0.12
CA PRO A 328 12.00 -25.11 -1.02
C PRO A 328 10.58 -24.59 -0.82
N MET A 329 10.38 -23.30 -1.09
CA MET A 329 9.10 -22.62 -0.91
C MET A 329 8.91 -21.56 -1.99
N CYS A 330 7.67 -21.35 -2.42
CA CYS A 330 7.31 -20.22 -3.27
C CYS A 330 7.42 -18.88 -2.52
N ALA A 331 7.39 -17.77 -3.25
CA ALA A 331 7.52 -16.42 -2.71
C ALA A 331 6.54 -16.12 -1.55
N LEU A 332 5.27 -16.53 -1.70
CA LEU A 332 4.25 -16.34 -0.66
C LEU A 332 4.62 -17.04 0.66
N ARG A 333 4.98 -18.32 0.59
CA ARG A 333 5.37 -19.12 1.77
C ARG A 333 6.67 -18.62 2.40
N ARG A 334 7.65 -18.21 1.57
CA ARG A 334 8.88 -17.59 2.06
C ARG A 334 8.60 -16.27 2.79
N LEU A 335 7.77 -15.40 2.22
CA LEU A 335 7.42 -14.12 2.85
C LEU A 335 6.68 -14.32 4.18
N ALA A 336 5.71 -15.25 4.22
CA ALA A 336 5.02 -15.59 5.45
C ALA A 336 5.99 -16.12 6.52
N THR A 337 6.98 -16.92 6.12
CA THR A 337 8.06 -17.39 7.01
C THR A 337 8.89 -16.24 7.55
N TYR A 338 9.32 -15.30 6.70
CA TYR A 338 10.09 -14.12 7.12
C TYR A 338 9.29 -13.21 8.05
N ALA A 339 8.03 -12.94 7.74
CA ALA A 339 7.15 -12.14 8.57
C ALA A 339 6.91 -12.77 9.97
N ALA A 340 6.82 -14.10 10.03
CA ALA A 340 6.57 -14.85 11.26
C ALA A 340 7.76 -14.89 12.23
N GLN A 341 8.96 -14.47 11.82
CA GLN A 341 10.11 -14.44 12.72
C GLN A 341 9.94 -13.36 13.82
N PRO A 342 10.38 -13.60 15.08
CA PRO A 342 10.17 -12.69 16.20
C PRO A 342 10.72 -11.27 16.00
N ASP A 343 11.87 -11.15 15.34
CA ASP A 343 12.61 -9.92 15.08
C ASP A 343 12.28 -9.27 13.73
N SER A 344 11.30 -9.82 12.98
CA SER A 344 10.92 -9.32 11.65
C SER A 344 10.38 -7.88 11.61
N LYS A 345 9.95 -7.34 12.77
CA LYS A 345 9.28 -6.03 12.92
C LYS A 345 8.04 -5.81 12.03
N VAL A 346 7.57 -6.86 11.34
CA VAL A 346 6.34 -6.84 10.54
C VAL A 346 5.12 -6.82 11.44
N ASP A 347 4.15 -5.98 11.07
CA ASP A 347 2.87 -5.83 11.74
C ASP A 347 1.76 -6.58 10.99
N ILE A 348 1.72 -6.45 9.66
CA ILE A 348 0.70 -7.05 8.77
C ILE A 348 1.36 -7.93 7.71
N LEU A 349 0.93 -9.19 7.60
CA LEU A 349 1.21 -10.04 6.45
C LEU A 349 0.05 -9.93 5.45
N ARG A 350 0.29 -9.28 4.31
CA ARG A 350 -0.68 -9.07 3.24
C ARG A 350 -0.50 -10.13 2.16
N VAL A 351 -1.60 -10.77 1.79
CA VAL A 351 -1.67 -11.76 0.70
C VAL A 351 -2.89 -11.48 -0.17
N GLY A 352 -3.02 -12.07 -1.36
CA GLY A 352 -4.24 -11.96 -2.15
C GLY A 352 -3.98 -11.84 -3.65
N MET A 353 -5.06 -11.88 -4.41
CA MET A 353 -5.05 -11.92 -5.87
C MET A 353 -4.55 -10.62 -6.50
N GLU A 354 -4.54 -9.50 -5.77
CA GLU A 354 -3.86 -8.28 -6.22
C GLU A 354 -2.37 -8.49 -6.46
N ASP A 355 -1.73 -9.24 -5.55
CA ASP A 355 -0.29 -9.43 -5.52
C ASP A 355 0.11 -10.71 -6.26
N THR A 356 -0.61 -11.82 -5.98
CA THR A 356 -0.39 -13.16 -6.55
C THR A 356 -1.73 -13.86 -6.84
N PRO A 357 -2.38 -13.65 -8.00
CA PRO A 357 -3.65 -14.31 -8.38
C PRO A 357 -3.47 -15.79 -8.79
N TYR A 358 -2.51 -16.45 -8.17
CA TYR A 358 -2.10 -17.81 -8.46
C TYR A 358 -1.50 -18.45 -7.21
N SER A 359 -1.63 -19.76 -7.10
CA SER A 359 -0.95 -20.57 -6.09
C SER A 359 0.20 -21.34 -6.72
N VAL A 360 1.14 -21.80 -5.89
CA VAL A 360 2.24 -22.67 -6.30
C VAL A 360 2.18 -23.92 -5.44
N ASP A 361 2.14 -25.09 -6.08
CA ASP A 361 2.09 -26.37 -5.38
C ASP A 361 3.46 -26.80 -4.83
N ASN A 362 3.52 -27.97 -4.18
CA ASN A 362 4.74 -28.50 -3.58
C ASN A 362 5.78 -28.95 -4.61
N GLU A 363 5.38 -29.08 -5.88
CA GLU A 363 6.27 -29.37 -7.00
C GLU A 363 6.76 -28.08 -7.70
N GLY A 364 6.37 -26.91 -7.21
CA GLY A 364 6.74 -25.61 -7.79
C GLY A 364 5.89 -25.20 -8.99
N ARG A 365 4.77 -25.88 -9.27
CA ARG A 365 3.91 -25.59 -10.42
C ARG A 365 2.87 -24.54 -10.08
N VAL A 366 2.62 -23.65 -11.03
CA VAL A 366 1.64 -22.56 -10.92
C VAL A 366 0.23 -23.07 -11.21
N HIS A 367 -0.73 -22.64 -10.39
CA HIS A 367 -2.17 -22.90 -10.56
C HIS A 367 -2.97 -21.62 -10.38
N MET A 368 -4.19 -21.56 -10.92
CA MET A 368 -5.13 -20.49 -10.55
C MET A 368 -5.30 -20.45 -9.02
N GLY A 369 -5.41 -19.25 -8.46
CA GLY A 369 -5.66 -19.05 -7.04
C GLY A 369 -6.81 -18.09 -6.81
N ASP A 370 -7.36 -18.16 -5.60
CA ASP A 370 -8.33 -17.22 -5.05
C ASP A 370 -7.84 -16.69 -3.69
N ASN A 371 -8.50 -15.64 -3.17
CA ASN A 371 -8.03 -14.99 -1.94
C ASN A 371 -8.08 -15.92 -0.73
N LEU A 372 -9.10 -16.78 -0.63
CA LEU A 372 -9.27 -17.67 0.53
C LEU A 372 -8.17 -18.76 0.55
N GLN A 373 -7.85 -19.34 -0.60
CA GLN A 373 -6.76 -20.29 -0.75
C GLN A 373 -5.42 -19.66 -0.37
N LEU A 374 -5.13 -18.46 -0.86
CA LEU A 374 -3.88 -17.74 -0.57
C LEU A 374 -3.78 -17.38 0.92
N LEU A 375 -4.89 -16.98 1.52
CA LEU A 375 -4.99 -16.72 2.95
C LEU A 375 -4.65 -17.99 3.75
N HIS A 376 -5.28 -19.12 3.43
CA HIS A 376 -5.03 -20.40 4.11
C HIS A 376 -3.57 -20.85 3.99
N ILE A 377 -2.94 -20.73 2.81
CA ILE A 377 -1.52 -21.02 2.62
C ILE A 377 -0.65 -20.17 3.56
N ALA A 378 -0.99 -18.89 3.74
CA ALA A 378 -0.27 -17.99 4.64
C ALA A 378 -0.49 -18.37 6.12
N LEU A 379 -1.72 -18.69 6.52
CA LEU A 379 -2.06 -19.16 7.88
C LEU A 379 -1.31 -20.44 8.25
N GLU A 380 -1.28 -21.43 7.36
CA GLU A 380 -0.50 -22.66 7.53
C GLU A 380 0.97 -22.32 7.80
N GLN A 381 1.53 -21.40 7.02
CA GLN A 381 2.93 -21.06 7.10
C GLN A 381 3.29 -20.24 8.35
N VAL A 382 2.42 -19.31 8.76
CA VAL A 382 2.55 -18.57 10.03
C VAL A 382 2.54 -19.56 11.21
N THR A 383 1.60 -20.51 11.20
CA THR A 383 1.47 -21.53 12.26
C THR A 383 2.69 -22.46 12.29
N ALA A 384 3.18 -22.89 11.13
CA ALA A 384 4.37 -23.74 11.02
C ALA A 384 5.64 -23.07 11.57
N ASN A 385 5.66 -21.74 11.67
CA ASN A 385 6.75 -20.96 12.25
C ASN A 385 6.55 -20.62 13.74
N GLY A 386 5.50 -21.15 14.38
CA GLY A 386 5.22 -20.87 15.79
C GLY A 386 4.76 -19.44 16.08
N ALA A 387 4.26 -18.75 15.05
CA ALA A 387 3.58 -17.46 15.19
C ALA A 387 2.06 -17.67 15.15
N SER A 388 1.29 -16.67 15.56
CA SER A 388 -0.17 -16.68 15.50
C SER A 388 -0.72 -15.41 14.87
N ILE A 389 -2.00 -15.45 14.51
CA ILE A 389 -2.71 -14.28 13.99
C ILE A 389 -3.38 -13.49 15.11
N GLU A 390 -3.31 -12.18 15.04
CA GLU A 390 -3.97 -11.25 15.95
C GLU A 390 -5.38 -10.93 15.40
N THR A 391 -6.42 -11.31 16.14
CA THR A 391 -7.81 -11.05 15.77
C THR A 391 -8.54 -10.15 16.77
N ALA A 392 -7.93 -9.88 17.93
CA ALA A 392 -8.51 -9.07 18.99
C ALA A 392 -8.52 -7.57 18.58
N PRO A 393 -9.69 -6.91 18.57
CA PRO A 393 -9.79 -5.53 18.06
C PRO A 393 -8.93 -4.53 18.83
N GLU A 394 -8.87 -4.66 20.16
CA GLU A 394 -8.08 -3.76 21.02
C GLU A 394 -6.58 -3.89 20.75
N SER A 395 -6.07 -5.12 20.62
CA SER A 395 -4.68 -5.38 20.25
C SER A 395 -4.33 -4.81 18.89
N ILE A 396 -5.24 -4.93 17.90
CA ILE A 396 -5.07 -4.39 16.55
C ILE A 396 -5.03 -2.86 16.59
N ILE A 397 -5.96 -2.23 17.32
CA ILE A 397 -6.01 -0.77 17.51
C ILE A 397 -4.69 -0.27 18.09
N HIS A 398 -4.19 -0.90 19.16
CA HIS A 398 -2.95 -0.51 19.80
C HIS A 398 -1.72 -0.77 18.90
N ARG A 399 -1.66 -1.94 18.24
CA ARG A 399 -0.59 -2.26 17.29
C ARG A 399 -0.53 -1.25 16.16
N MET A 400 -1.68 -0.90 15.60
CA MET A 400 -1.74 0.05 14.51
C MET A 400 -1.56 1.50 14.97
N GLY A 401 -1.55 1.78 16.28
CA GLY A 401 -1.40 3.14 16.82
C GLY A 401 -2.65 4.00 16.66
N LEU A 402 -3.82 3.38 16.51
CA LEU A 402 -5.08 4.11 16.29
C LEU A 402 -5.56 4.81 17.58
N ASP A 403 -5.09 4.34 18.74
CA ASP A 403 -5.30 4.92 20.07
C ASP A 403 -4.62 6.30 20.22
N LEU A 404 -3.44 6.48 19.64
CA LEU A 404 -2.70 7.77 19.64
C LEU A 404 -3.52 8.87 18.95
N VAL A 405 -4.12 8.54 17.81
CA VAL A 405 -4.89 9.48 16.97
C VAL A 405 -6.26 9.79 17.57
N ARG A 406 -6.91 8.79 18.18
CA ARG A 406 -8.20 8.99 18.87
C ARG A 406 -8.10 10.03 19.98
N THR A 407 -6.96 10.19 20.63
CA THR A 407 -6.84 11.13 21.76
C THR A 407 -6.64 12.59 21.30
N GLU A 408 -5.76 12.84 20.33
CA GLU A 408 -5.42 14.20 19.89
C GLU A 408 -6.38 14.77 18.83
N TYR A 409 -6.77 13.96 17.84
CA TYR A 409 -7.60 14.42 16.73
C TYR A 409 -9.10 14.43 17.06
N LEU A 410 -9.62 13.49 17.88
CA LEU A 410 -11.00 13.64 18.38
C LEU A 410 -11.11 14.84 19.33
N ALA A 411 -10.06 15.19 20.07
CA ALA A 411 -10.09 16.43 20.87
C ALA A 411 -10.25 17.66 19.96
N THR A 412 -9.54 17.69 18.83
CA THR A 412 -9.62 18.78 17.84
C THR A 412 -10.92 18.75 17.02
N GLN A 413 -11.35 17.58 16.50
CA GLN A 413 -12.63 17.40 15.80
C GLN A 413 -13.84 17.66 16.71
N ARG A 414 -13.78 17.34 18.01
CA ARG A 414 -14.86 17.69 18.95
C ARG A 414 -14.94 19.20 19.20
N GLN A 415 -13.83 19.91 19.03
CA GLN A 415 -13.80 21.38 19.11
C GLN A 415 -14.26 22.02 17.78
N THR A 416 -14.00 21.38 16.64
CA THR A 416 -14.39 21.88 15.29
C THR A 416 -15.00 20.78 14.41
N PRO A 417 -16.21 20.27 14.71
CA PRO A 417 -16.77 19.07 14.08
C PRO A 417 -17.19 19.24 12.61
N LEU A 418 -17.18 20.46 12.09
CA LEU A 418 -17.55 20.78 10.71
C LEU A 418 -16.41 21.30 9.85
N GLY A 419 -15.18 21.38 10.39
CA GLY A 419 -14.05 22.02 9.72
C GLY A 419 -14.35 23.50 9.44
N ASP A 420 -13.61 24.42 10.05
CA ASP A 420 -13.72 25.81 9.62
C ASP A 420 -13.29 25.90 8.15
N CYS A 421 -14.26 26.04 7.24
CA CYS A 421 -14.10 26.92 6.10
C CYS A 421 -13.75 28.28 6.69
N GLY A 422 -12.46 28.57 6.83
CA GLY A 422 -12.00 29.86 7.32
C GLY A 422 -12.74 30.98 6.58
N PRO A 423 -13.10 32.08 7.27
CA PRO A 423 -13.89 33.14 6.64
C PRO A 423 -13.11 33.72 5.46
N THR A 424 -13.70 33.62 4.27
CA THR A 424 -13.50 34.51 3.13
C THR A 424 -13.48 35.96 3.63
N SER A 425 -12.28 36.48 3.90
CA SER A 425 -12.07 37.87 4.31
C SER A 425 -10.70 38.37 3.84
N LEU A 426 -10.42 38.23 2.54
CA LEU A 426 -9.35 38.97 1.87
C LEU A 426 -9.77 39.55 0.50
N TYR A 427 -11.08 39.80 0.34
CA TYR A 427 -11.59 40.68 -0.71
C TYR A 427 -12.51 41.72 -0.08
N GLN A 428 -11.90 42.79 0.43
CA GLN A 428 -12.53 44.10 0.52
C GLN A 428 -11.41 45.16 0.52
N GLU A 429 -11.28 45.77 -0.65
CA GLU A 429 -11.04 47.19 -0.88
C GLU A 429 -10.18 47.93 0.16
N THR A 430 -8.99 48.32 -0.26
CA THR A 430 -8.47 49.64 0.13
C THR A 430 -8.21 50.43 -1.14
N VAL A 431 -9.31 51.03 -1.62
CA VAL A 431 -9.25 52.32 -2.30
C VAL A 431 -9.07 53.35 -1.20
N LEU A 432 -7.86 53.91 -1.10
CA LEU A 432 -7.55 55.34 -0.98
C LEU A 432 -6.03 55.52 -0.95
#